data_AF-A0A2U1K8Z3-F1
#
_entry.id   AF-A0A2U1K8Z3-F1
#
_cell.length_a   1.000
_cell.length_b   1.000
_cell.length_c   1.000
_cell.angle_alpha   90.00
_cell.angle_beta   90.00
_cell.angle_gamma   90.00
#
_symmetry.space_group_name_H-M   'P 1'
#
loop_
_entity.id
_entity.type
_entity.pdbx_description
1 polymer ?
#
loop_
_entity_poly.entity_id
_entity_poly.type
_entity_poly.pdbx_seq_one_letter_code
_entity_poly.pdbx_strand_id
1 'polypeptide(L)'
;MFCSEEWEKCKFSKTVKGKTVYAMVLSTAFWTGITTCLKVFAPLVKVLRMVDADWKPSMGFIYGELRKATQEIKGALNDNENAYKPILDIIKEKSSKRLDTCLHMAAYILNPYYYYHDPLAKLDVEADDSIVEILGVLFPGDYELQNQINMVELPMYKNKLEKFDRPIAIKSCAVKQ
;
A
#
# COMPACT_ATOMS: atom_id res chain seq x y z
N MET A 1 0.27 4.92 -36.59
CA MET A 1 1.12 3.72 -36.34
C MET A 1 0.49 2.46 -36.90
N PHE A 2 -0.75 2.08 -36.54
CA PHE A 2 -1.42 0.92 -37.17
C PHE A 2 -2.53 1.32 -38.17
N CYS A 3 -3.14 2.51 -38.04
CA CYS A 3 -4.10 3.04 -39.02
C CYS A 3 -3.49 4.05 -39.99
N SER A 4 -2.16 4.05 -40.17
CA SER A 4 -1.49 5.03 -41.03
C SER A 4 -1.09 4.41 -42.36
N GLU A 5 -0.94 5.23 -43.40
CA GLU A 5 -0.56 4.75 -44.73
C GLU A 5 0.76 3.99 -44.74
N GLU A 6 1.69 4.34 -43.85
CA GLU A 6 2.99 3.66 -43.73
C GLU A 6 2.82 2.21 -43.26
N TRP A 7 1.83 1.93 -42.41
CA TRP A 7 1.52 0.57 -41.98
C TRP A 7 0.89 -0.25 -43.12
N GLU A 8 -0.03 0.33 -43.87
CA GLU A 8 -0.65 -0.35 -45.02
C GLU A 8 0.39 -0.73 -46.09
N LYS A 9 1.36 0.17 -46.32
CA LYS A 9 2.47 -0.05 -47.25
C LYS A 9 3.54 -1.02 -46.70
N CYS A 10 3.54 -1.28 -45.39
CA CYS A 10 4.50 -2.17 -44.74
C CYS A 10 4.28 -3.65 -45.15
N LYS A 11 5.38 -4.38 -45.45
CA LYS A 11 5.29 -5.81 -45.78
C LYS A 11 4.66 -6.66 -44.66
N PHE A 12 4.78 -6.23 -43.41
CA PHE A 12 4.28 -6.97 -42.25
C PHE A 12 2.74 -6.89 -42.11
N SER A 13 2.09 -5.82 -42.56
CA SER A 13 0.63 -5.65 -42.43
C SER A 13 -0.17 -6.70 -43.19
N LYS A 14 0.41 -7.23 -44.28
CA LYS A 14 -0.20 -8.27 -45.12
C LYS A 14 -0.04 -9.68 -44.56
N THR A 15 0.90 -9.89 -43.63
CA THR A 15 1.12 -11.19 -43.00
C THR A 15 -0.04 -11.55 -42.07
N VAL A 16 -0.27 -12.85 -41.86
CA VAL A 16 -1.29 -13.33 -40.90
C VAL A 16 -1.05 -12.71 -39.51
N LYS A 17 0.20 -12.73 -39.02
CA LYS A 17 0.58 -12.14 -37.74
C LYS A 17 0.30 -10.63 -37.69
N GLY A 18 0.63 -9.89 -38.75
CA GLY A 18 0.39 -8.45 -38.82
C GLY A 18 -1.09 -8.09 -38.77
N LYS A 19 -1.95 -8.85 -39.47
CA LYS A 19 -3.41 -8.69 -39.40
C LYS A 19 -3.95 -8.98 -37.99
N THR A 20 -3.43 -10.02 -37.33
CA THR A 20 -3.80 -10.32 -35.93
C THR A 20 -3.43 -9.19 -34.98
N VAL A 21 -2.20 -8.66 -35.08
CA VAL A 21 -1.75 -7.53 -34.25
C VAL A 21 -2.60 -6.28 -34.52
N TYR A 22 -2.89 -5.98 -35.79
CA TYR A 22 -3.76 -4.86 -36.15
C TYR A 22 -5.16 -4.99 -35.50
N ALA A 23 -5.78 -6.15 -35.62
CA ALA A 23 -7.08 -6.42 -35.01
C ALA A 23 -7.04 -6.31 -33.47
N MET A 24 -5.96 -6.78 -32.83
CA MET A 24 -5.76 -6.67 -31.39
C MET A 24 -5.60 -5.21 -30.94
N VAL A 25 -4.78 -4.42 -31.65
CA VAL A 25 -4.55 -3.00 -31.35
C VAL A 25 -5.81 -2.15 -31.58
N LEU A 26 -6.71 -2.54 -32.48
CA LEU A 26 -8.00 -1.87 -32.65
C LEU A 26 -9.12 -2.40 -31.75
N SER A 27 -8.87 -3.47 -30.99
CA SER A 27 -9.86 -4.04 -30.11
C SER A 27 -10.01 -3.21 -28.83
N THR A 28 -11.21 -2.64 -28.62
CA THR A 28 -11.56 -2.00 -27.37
C THR A 28 -11.45 -2.96 -26.18
N ALA A 29 -11.88 -4.22 -26.36
CA ALA A 29 -11.81 -5.24 -25.31
C ALA A 29 -10.36 -5.51 -24.87
N PHE A 30 -9.41 -5.51 -25.82
CA PHE A 30 -7.99 -5.65 -25.51
C PHE A 30 -7.51 -4.50 -24.61
N TRP A 31 -7.78 -3.24 -24.99
CA TRP A 31 -7.36 -2.08 -24.21
C TRP A 31 -8.06 -1.95 -22.87
N THR A 32 -9.33 -2.36 -22.78
CA THR A 32 -10.02 -2.49 -21.49
C THR A 32 -9.31 -3.50 -20.59
N GLY A 33 -8.92 -4.67 -21.13
CA GLY A 33 -8.12 -5.65 -20.40
C GLY A 33 -6.78 -5.09 -19.91
N ILE A 34 -6.02 -4.41 -20.78
CA ILE A 34 -4.76 -3.74 -20.41
C ILE A 34 -4.98 -2.70 -19.31
N THR A 35 -6.03 -1.89 -19.42
CA THR A 35 -6.38 -0.88 -18.42
C THR A 35 -6.67 -1.52 -17.07
N THR A 36 -7.41 -2.62 -17.04
CA THR A 36 -7.66 -3.38 -15.81
C THR A 36 -6.36 -3.93 -15.21
N CYS A 37 -5.49 -4.52 -16.03
CA CYS A 37 -4.18 -4.99 -15.58
C CYS A 37 -3.36 -3.85 -14.95
N LEU A 38 -3.29 -2.69 -15.61
CA LEU A 38 -2.56 -1.53 -15.08
C LEU A 38 -3.14 -1.05 -13.75
N LYS A 39 -4.47 -0.99 -13.60
CA LYS A 39 -5.12 -0.62 -12.33
C LYS A 39 -4.81 -1.60 -11.19
N VAL A 40 -4.66 -2.89 -11.49
CA VAL A 40 -4.30 -3.91 -10.50
C VAL A 40 -2.81 -3.85 -10.13
N PHE A 41 -1.92 -3.67 -11.10
CA PHE A 41 -0.47 -3.73 -10.87
C PHE A 41 0.14 -2.41 -10.39
N ALA A 42 -0.38 -1.26 -10.81
CA ALA A 42 0.18 0.05 -10.44
C ALA A 42 0.26 0.27 -8.92
N PRO A 43 -0.75 -0.08 -8.11
CA PRO A 43 -0.65 0.04 -6.65
C PRO A 43 0.47 -0.84 -6.06
N LEU A 44 0.67 -2.04 -6.60
CA LEU A 44 1.75 -2.95 -6.15
C LEU A 44 3.12 -2.41 -6.52
N VAL A 45 3.29 -1.90 -7.75
CA VAL A 45 4.55 -1.27 -8.18
C VAL A 45 4.89 -0.08 -7.29
N LYS A 46 3.89 0.72 -6.89
CA LYS A 46 4.08 1.82 -5.95
C LYS A 46 4.60 1.34 -4.60
N VAL A 47 4.01 0.29 -4.02
CA VAL A 47 4.48 -0.30 -2.74
C VAL A 47 5.91 -0.81 -2.89
N LEU A 48 6.21 -1.57 -3.95
CA LEU A 48 7.55 -2.08 -4.21
C LEU A 48 8.59 -0.97 -4.35
N ARG A 49 8.24 0.14 -5.03
CA ARG A 49 9.12 1.30 -5.17
C ARG A 49 9.37 2.03 -3.86
N MET A 50 8.44 2.00 -2.91
CA MET A 50 8.67 2.56 -1.57
C MET A 50 9.58 1.68 -0.72
N VAL A 51 9.50 0.36 -0.87
CA VAL A 51 10.40 -0.58 -0.16
C VAL A 51 11.84 -0.46 -0.69
N ASP A 52 11.99 -0.26 -2.00
CA ASP A 52 13.28 -0.13 -2.69
C ASP A 52 13.90 1.29 -2.59
N ALA A 53 13.15 2.27 -2.06
CA ALA A 53 13.62 3.64 -1.95
C ALA A 53 14.51 3.82 -0.71
N ASP A 54 15.82 3.62 -0.86
CA ASP A 54 16.80 3.76 0.24
C ASP A 54 16.89 5.17 0.86
N TRP A 55 16.41 6.19 0.15
CA TRP A 55 16.56 7.59 0.55
C TRP A 55 15.42 8.13 1.43
N LYS A 56 14.34 7.37 1.63
CA LYS A 56 13.20 7.77 2.47
C LYS A 56 12.84 6.68 3.48
N PRO A 57 12.62 7.01 4.77
CA PRO A 57 12.11 6.05 5.75
C PRO A 57 10.75 5.48 5.31
N SER A 58 10.74 4.24 4.83
CA SER A 58 9.55 3.57 4.30
C SER A 58 8.78 2.78 5.36
N MET A 59 9.44 2.40 6.46
CA MET A 59 8.91 1.49 7.48
C MET A 59 7.54 1.89 8.03
N GLY A 60 7.34 3.16 8.38
CA GLY A 60 6.05 3.67 8.88
C GLY A 60 4.96 3.88 7.82
N PHE A 61 5.27 3.62 6.54
CA PHE A 61 4.33 3.78 5.42
C PHE A 61 3.99 2.47 4.70
N ILE A 62 4.88 1.48 4.72
CA ILE A 62 4.73 0.21 3.98
C ILE A 62 3.39 -0.46 4.27
N TYR A 63 3.04 -0.63 5.55
CA TYR A 63 1.82 -1.33 5.93
C TYR A 63 0.56 -0.59 5.46
N GLY A 64 0.47 0.72 5.71
CA GLY A 64 -0.64 1.56 5.25
C GLY A 64 -0.78 1.60 3.73
N GLU A 65 0.33 1.66 3.00
CA GLU A 65 0.30 1.65 1.53
C GLU A 65 -0.06 0.28 0.95
N LEU A 66 0.33 -0.82 1.61
CA LEU A 66 -0.10 -2.16 1.24
C LEU A 66 -1.61 -2.36 1.44
N ARG A 67 -2.16 -1.84 2.55
CA ARG A 67 -3.62 -1.81 2.78
C ARG A 67 -4.32 -0.99 1.72
N LYS A 68 -3.80 0.21 1.40
CA LYS A 68 -4.34 1.06 0.34
C LYS A 68 -4.31 0.36 -1.03
N ALA A 69 -3.20 -0.27 -1.38
CA ALA A 69 -3.07 -1.04 -2.62
C ALA A 69 -4.11 -2.16 -2.71
N THR A 70 -4.36 -2.85 -1.60
CA THR A 70 -5.41 -3.88 -1.50
C THR A 70 -6.79 -3.30 -1.79
N GLN A 71 -7.13 -2.13 -1.26
CA GLN A 71 -8.42 -1.47 -1.53
C GLN A 71 -8.53 -0.98 -2.98
N GLU A 72 -7.45 -0.42 -3.54
CA GLU A 72 -7.41 0.00 -4.95
C GLU A 72 -7.61 -1.19 -5.90
N ILE A 73 -7.04 -2.36 -5.60
CA ILE A 73 -7.23 -3.58 -6.38
C ILE A 73 -8.69 -4.07 -6.32
N LYS A 74 -9.31 -4.05 -5.15
CA LYS A 74 -10.75 -4.40 -5.01
C LYS A 74 -11.61 -3.51 -5.89
N GLY A 75 -11.43 -2.19 -5.78
CA GLY A 75 -12.15 -1.21 -6.60
C GLY A 75 -11.86 -1.37 -8.11
N ALA A 76 -10.62 -1.67 -8.49
CA ALA A 76 -10.25 -1.92 -9.89
C ALA A 76 -10.96 -3.13 -10.50
N LEU A 77 -11.37 -4.08 -9.66
CA LEU A 77 -12.09 -5.30 -10.03
C LEU A 77 -13.58 -5.21 -9.68
N ASN A 78 -14.11 -3.99 -9.52
CA ASN A 78 -15.51 -3.69 -9.23
C ASN A 78 -16.03 -4.44 -7.99
N ASP A 79 -15.18 -4.60 -6.96
CA ASP A 79 -15.48 -5.32 -5.73
C ASP A 79 -15.98 -6.76 -5.95
N ASN A 80 -15.63 -7.36 -7.11
CA ASN A 80 -15.92 -8.76 -7.39
C ASN A 80 -14.94 -9.66 -6.61
N GLU A 81 -15.43 -10.24 -5.52
CA GLU A 81 -14.63 -11.10 -4.65
C GLU A 81 -13.94 -12.24 -5.41
N ASN A 82 -14.63 -12.90 -6.33
CA ASN A 82 -14.06 -13.99 -7.10
C ASN A 82 -12.87 -13.54 -7.97
N ALA A 83 -12.84 -12.27 -8.37
CA ALA A 83 -11.77 -11.71 -9.17
C ALA A 83 -10.59 -11.23 -8.31
N TYR A 84 -10.84 -10.49 -7.22
CA TYR A 84 -9.75 -9.91 -6.43
C TYR A 84 -9.18 -10.88 -5.40
N LYS A 85 -9.96 -11.82 -4.87
CA LYS A 85 -9.54 -12.68 -3.76
C LYS A 85 -8.28 -13.48 -4.06
N PRO A 86 -8.13 -14.16 -5.21
CA PRO A 86 -6.89 -14.86 -5.54
C PRO A 86 -5.66 -13.95 -5.56
N ILE A 87 -5.84 -12.68 -5.96
CA ILE A 87 -4.76 -11.69 -6.00
C ILE A 87 -4.39 -11.27 -4.58
N LEU A 88 -5.39 -11.01 -3.72
CA LEU A 88 -5.15 -10.65 -2.33
C LEU A 88 -4.54 -11.78 -1.52
N ASP A 89 -4.90 -13.04 -1.82
CA ASP A 89 -4.30 -14.22 -1.20
C ASP A 89 -2.80 -14.31 -1.53
N ILE A 90 -2.43 -14.07 -2.79
CA ILE A 90 -1.02 -13.98 -3.20
C ILE A 90 -0.31 -12.83 -2.48
N ILE A 91 -0.93 -11.65 -2.41
CA ILE A 91 -0.35 -10.49 -1.72
C ILE A 91 -0.10 -10.83 -0.25
N LYS A 92 -1.10 -11.40 0.43
CA LYS A 92 -1.01 -11.82 1.84
C LYS A 92 0.10 -12.84 2.05
N GLU A 93 0.18 -13.86 1.19
CA GLU A 93 1.24 -14.87 1.24
C GLU A 93 2.63 -14.23 1.09
N LYS A 94 2.80 -13.29 0.15
CA LYS A 94 4.08 -12.64 -0.11
C LYS A 94 4.45 -11.56 0.90
N SER A 95 3.47 -10.92 1.53
CA SER A 95 3.69 -9.95 2.60
C SER A 95 4.00 -10.61 3.94
N SER A 96 3.48 -11.83 4.15
CA SER A 96 3.57 -12.56 5.41
C SER A 96 4.99 -12.66 5.94
N LYS A 97 5.18 -12.26 7.20
CA LYS A 97 6.45 -12.24 7.94
C LYS A 97 7.52 -11.35 7.31
N ARG A 98 7.15 -10.46 6.39
CA ARG A 98 8.06 -9.55 5.70
C ARG A 98 7.62 -8.10 5.85
N LEU A 99 6.43 -7.79 5.34
CA LEU A 99 5.88 -6.42 5.28
C LEU A 99 4.73 -6.20 6.28
N ASP A 100 4.27 -7.27 6.91
CA ASP A 100 3.21 -7.30 7.93
C ASP A 100 3.76 -7.74 9.30
N THR A 101 5.04 -7.46 9.57
CA THR A 101 5.61 -7.71 10.90
C THR A 101 5.10 -6.69 11.91
N CYS A 102 5.15 -7.03 13.20
CA CYS A 102 4.79 -6.11 14.28
C CYS A 102 5.53 -4.77 14.19
N LEU A 103 6.77 -4.77 13.69
CA LEU A 103 7.53 -3.54 13.44
C LEU A 103 6.85 -2.60 12.43
N HIS A 104 6.39 -3.13 11.28
CA HIS A 104 5.74 -2.32 10.26
C HIS A 104 4.35 -1.85 10.69
N MET A 105 3.61 -2.71 11.40
CA MET A 105 2.30 -2.39 11.95
C MET A 105 2.38 -1.33 13.06
N ALA A 106 3.30 -1.50 14.01
CA ALA A 106 3.56 -0.53 15.05
C ALA A 106 4.01 0.82 14.47
N ALA A 107 4.90 0.79 13.49
CA ALA A 107 5.36 1.99 12.81
C ALA A 107 4.20 2.71 12.06
N TYR A 108 3.22 1.97 11.55
CA TYR A 108 2.01 2.53 10.96
C TYR A 108 1.11 3.24 11.99
N ILE A 109 0.88 2.62 13.16
CA ILE A 109 0.12 3.25 14.26
C ILE A 109 0.85 4.47 14.82
N LEU A 110 2.17 4.39 14.96
CA LEU A 110 3.00 5.48 15.46
C LEU A 110 3.29 6.56 14.40
N ASN A 111 2.84 6.38 13.15
CA ASN A 111 2.95 7.39 12.11
C ASN A 111 1.79 8.39 12.21
N PRO A 112 2.06 9.65 12.59
CA PRO A 112 1.01 10.65 12.76
C PRO A 112 0.23 10.94 11.47
N TYR A 113 0.87 10.78 10.31
CA TYR A 113 0.24 10.94 9.00
C TYR A 113 -0.94 9.98 8.82
N TYR A 114 -0.81 8.72 9.27
CA TYR A 114 -1.92 7.78 9.22
C TYR A 114 -2.83 7.90 10.43
N TYR A 115 -2.28 7.79 11.64
CA TYR A 115 -3.11 7.66 12.83
C TYR A 115 -4.05 8.85 13.05
N TYR A 116 -3.62 10.06 12.66
CA TYR A 116 -4.41 11.27 12.85
C TYR A 116 -5.32 11.65 11.67
N HIS A 117 -5.07 11.14 10.47
CA HIS A 117 -5.80 11.52 9.25
C HIS A 117 -6.57 10.36 8.60
N ASP A 118 -6.23 9.11 8.92
CA ASP A 118 -6.91 7.91 8.42
C ASP A 118 -7.77 7.29 9.53
N PRO A 119 -9.11 7.36 9.45
CA PRO A 119 -10.00 6.69 10.39
C PRO A 119 -9.77 5.17 10.45
N LEU A 120 -9.32 4.55 9.35
CA LEU A 120 -9.05 3.12 9.28
C LEU A 120 -7.80 2.70 10.05
N ALA A 121 -6.91 3.63 10.37
CA ALA A 121 -5.76 3.38 11.25
C ALA A 121 -6.22 3.16 12.70
N LYS A 122 -7.20 3.95 13.16
CA LYS A 122 -7.73 3.85 14.54
C LYS A 122 -8.58 2.62 14.79
N LEU A 123 -9.12 2.03 13.72
CA LEU A 123 -9.95 0.82 13.77
C LEU A 123 -9.12 -0.46 13.55
N ASP A 124 -7.81 -0.33 13.33
CA ASP A 124 -6.93 -1.44 13.04
C ASP A 124 -6.42 -2.09 14.34
N VAL A 125 -7.23 -3.01 14.88
CA VAL A 125 -6.92 -3.70 16.14
C VAL A 125 -5.64 -4.52 16.05
N GLU A 126 -5.42 -5.20 14.91
CA GLU A 126 -4.21 -6.01 14.70
C GLU A 126 -2.96 -5.14 14.71
N ALA A 127 -3.01 -3.98 14.04
CA ALA A 127 -1.89 -3.05 14.07
C ALA A 127 -1.70 -2.38 15.43
N ASP A 128 -2.78 -2.14 16.18
CA ASP A 128 -2.71 -1.59 17.53
C ASP A 128 -2.05 -2.56 18.52
N ASP A 129 -2.47 -3.83 18.50
CA ASP A 129 -1.93 -4.90 19.34
C ASP A 129 -0.44 -5.14 19.07
N SER A 130 0.01 -4.89 17.84
CA SER A 130 1.42 -5.00 17.46
C SER A 130 2.36 -4.08 18.25
N ILE A 131 1.84 -3.01 18.86
CA ILE A 131 2.62 -2.13 19.75
C ILE A 131 3.09 -2.90 20.99
N VAL A 132 2.23 -3.74 21.57
CA VAL A 132 2.61 -4.55 22.74
C VAL A 132 3.70 -5.55 22.35
N GLU A 133 3.55 -6.18 21.19
CA GLU A 133 4.54 -7.12 20.67
C GLU A 133 5.90 -6.47 20.44
N ILE A 134 5.94 -5.30 19.77
CA ILE A 134 7.21 -4.63 19.47
C ILE A 134 7.90 -4.12 20.73
N LEU A 135 7.15 -3.69 21.75
CA LEU A 135 7.72 -3.30 23.04
C LEU A 135 8.37 -4.48 23.77
N GLY A 136 7.77 -5.66 23.68
CA GLY A 136 8.37 -6.90 24.20
C GLY A 136 9.69 -7.27 23.51
N VAL A 137 9.81 -6.96 22.22
CA VAL A 137 11.05 -7.16 21.43
C VAL A 137 12.11 -6.10 21.74
N LEU A 138 11.71 -4.82 21.87
CA LEU A 138 12.64 -3.70 22.06
C LEU A 138 13.16 -3.60 23.50
N PHE A 139 12.33 -3.94 24.49
CA PHE A 139 12.61 -3.78 25.91
C PHE A 139 12.43 -5.10 26.67
N PRO A 140 13.14 -6.18 26.30
CA PRO A 140 12.91 -7.50 26.87
C PRO A 140 13.20 -7.51 28.38
N GLY A 141 12.19 -7.89 29.17
CA GLY A 141 12.29 -7.98 30.64
C GLY A 141 12.07 -6.66 31.40
N ASP A 142 11.96 -5.52 30.70
CA ASP A 142 11.67 -4.22 31.31
C ASP A 142 10.17 -3.93 31.30
N TYR A 143 9.44 -4.66 32.15
CA TYR A 143 7.97 -4.53 32.21
C TYR A 143 7.51 -3.16 32.74
N GLU A 144 8.33 -2.48 33.54
CA GLU A 144 8.02 -1.14 34.03
C GLU A 144 7.98 -0.14 32.87
N LEU A 145 9.01 -0.13 32.02
CA LEU A 145 9.04 0.74 30.84
C LEU A 145 7.96 0.37 29.82
N GLN A 146 7.75 -0.93 29.56
CA GLN A 146 6.68 -1.37 28.66
C GLN A 146 5.30 -0.90 29.14
N ASN A 147 5.02 -1.01 30.45
CA ASN A 147 3.78 -0.52 31.04
C ASN A 147 3.67 1.00 30.98
N GLN A 148 4.75 1.73 31.24
CA GLN A 148 4.76 3.19 31.12
C GLN A 148 4.41 3.63 29.68
N ILE A 149 5.03 3.01 28.68
CA ILE A 149 4.76 3.35 27.27
C ILE A 149 3.32 3.00 26.90
N ASN A 150 2.84 1.79 27.23
CA ASN A 150 1.50 1.34 26.85
C ASN A 150 0.38 2.10 27.56
N MET A 151 0.55 2.41 28.85
CA MET A 151 -0.52 2.97 29.68
C MET A 151 -0.50 4.50 29.74
N VAL A 152 0.63 5.14 29.46
CA VAL A 152 0.79 6.59 29.59
C VAL A 152 1.11 7.24 28.24
N GLU A 153 2.26 6.92 27.66
CA GLU A 153 2.78 7.62 26.48
C GLU A 153 1.94 7.36 25.22
N LEU A 154 1.53 6.10 24.99
CA LEU A 154 0.74 5.71 23.83
C LEU A 154 -0.65 6.38 23.84
N PRO A 155 -1.43 6.37 24.94
CA PRO A 155 -2.66 7.15 25.03
C PRO A 155 -2.46 8.65 24.82
N MET A 156 -1.36 9.24 25.35
CA MET A 156 -1.05 10.65 25.12
C MET A 156 -0.84 10.95 23.63
N TYR A 157 -0.05 10.13 22.95
CA TYR A 157 0.14 10.20 21.50
C TYR A 157 -1.19 10.05 20.76
N LYS A 158 -1.95 8.98 21.02
CA LYS A 158 -3.19 8.67 20.30
C LYS A 158 -4.24 9.78 20.41
N ASN A 159 -4.30 10.43 21.57
CA ASN A 159 -5.26 11.52 21.85
C ASN A 159 -4.72 12.92 21.52
N LYS A 160 -3.51 13.03 20.93
CA LYS A 160 -2.84 14.32 20.65
C LYS A 160 -2.73 15.22 21.88
N LEU A 161 -2.30 14.67 23.00
CA LEU A 161 -2.15 15.43 24.24
C LEU A 161 -0.73 15.99 24.41
N GLU A 162 -0.61 17.04 25.21
CA GLU A 162 0.64 17.64 25.64
C GLU A 162 1.58 18.03 24.48
N LYS A 163 2.72 17.35 24.31
CA LYS A 163 3.69 17.68 23.27
C LYS A 163 3.13 17.44 21.86
N PHE A 164 2.11 16.59 21.73
CA PHE A 164 1.48 16.26 20.45
C PHE A 164 0.36 17.24 20.06
N ASP A 165 -0.13 18.09 20.98
CA ASP A 165 -1.13 19.13 20.67
C ASP A 165 -0.52 20.41 20.07
N ARG A 166 0.81 20.53 20.13
CA ARG A 166 1.49 21.78 19.77
C ARG A 166 1.27 22.09 18.30
N PRO A 167 1.03 23.36 17.92
CA PRO A 167 0.79 23.73 16.52
C PRO A 167 1.87 23.25 15.53
N ILE A 168 3.13 23.21 15.96
CA ILE A 168 4.23 22.69 15.14
C ILE A 168 4.17 21.17 14.95
N ALA A 169 3.79 20.42 15.99
CA ALA A 169 3.61 18.97 15.90
C ALA A 169 2.45 18.65 14.95
N ILE A 170 1.31 19.34 15.11
CA ILE A 170 0.13 19.18 14.24
C ILE A 170 0.48 19.44 12.77
N LYS A 171 1.21 20.52 12.47
CA LYS A 171 1.61 20.84 11.09
C LYS A 171 2.50 19.77 10.48
N SER A 172 3.42 19.20 11.25
CA SER A 172 4.33 18.15 10.78
C SER A 172 3.63 16.82 10.50
N CYS A 173 2.45 16.57 11.10
CA CYS A 173 1.67 15.34 10.87
C CYS A 173 1.02 15.28 9.48
N ALA A 174 0.79 16.43 8.83
CA ALA A 174 0.06 16.50 7.56
C ALA A 174 0.94 16.24 6.33
N VAL A 175 2.26 16.15 6.50
CA VAL A 175 3.21 16.01 5.38
C VAL A 175 3.54 14.55 5.17
N LYS A 176 3.23 14.02 3.98
CA LYS A 176 3.77 12.74 3.53
C LYS A 176 5.24 12.95 3.20
N GLN A 177 6.14 12.46 4.06
CA GLN A 177 7.59 12.69 3.93
C GLN A 177 8.17 12.10 2.66
#